data_AF-B5YH99-F1
#
_entry.id   AF-B5YH99-F1
#
_cell.length_a   1.000
_cell.length_b   1.000
_cell.length_c   1.000
_cell.angle_alpha   90.00
_cell.angle_beta   90.00
_cell.angle_gamma   90.00
#
_symmetry.space_group_name_H-M   'P 1'
#
loop_
_entity.id
_entity.type
_entity.pdbx_description
1 polymer ?
#
loop_
_entity_poly.entity_id
_entity_poly.type
_entity_poly.pdbx_seq_one_letter_code
_entity_poly.pdbx_strand_id
1 'polypeptide(L)'
;MSEIVIDMRQIYEGDQAKIKDIPDYIKKALELAGEGNEIILTGQGPIWLYLKIAHALHGKAVKLIYRSPVTGDIVIFDHSPY
;
A
#
# COMPACT_ATOMS: atom_id res chain seq x y z
N MET A 1 2.17 17.25 -2.77
CA MET A 1 2.17 15.97 -2.06
C MET A 1 0.84 15.87 -1.35
N SER A 2 0.11 14.79 -1.58
CA SER A 2 -1.16 14.52 -0.90
C SER A 2 -1.03 13.23 -0.10
N GLU A 3 -1.76 13.14 1.01
CA GLU A 3 -1.94 11.89 1.74
C GLU A 3 -3.01 11.05 1.03
N ILE A 4 -2.68 9.79 0.70
CA ILE A 4 -3.60 8.85 0.06
C ILE A 4 -3.70 7.59 0.93
N VAL A 5 -4.92 7.25 1.32
CA VAL A 5 -5.22 6.04 2.08
C VAL A 5 -5.69 4.95 1.12
N ILE A 6 -5.01 3.80 1.15
CA ILE A 6 -5.36 2.61 0.38
C ILE A 6 -5.76 1.51 1.38
N ASP A 7 -7.04 1.13 1.34
CA ASP A 7 -7.53 -0.04 2.05
C ASP A 7 -7.22 -1.31 1.24
N MET A 8 -6.42 -2.21 1.81
CA MET A 8 -6.02 -3.45 1.17
C MET A 8 -7.20 -4.36 0.82
N ARG A 9 -8.33 -4.23 1.51
CA ARG A 9 -9.55 -5.00 1.20
C ARG A 9 -10.11 -4.65 -0.18
N GLN A 10 -9.87 -3.42 -0.63
CA GLN A 10 -10.32 -2.92 -1.93
C GLN A 10 -9.40 -3.35 -3.08
N ILE A 11 -8.21 -3.90 -2.78
CA ILE A 11 -7.23 -4.28 -3.80
C ILE A 11 -7.61 -5.58 -4.51
N TYR A 12 -8.22 -6.53 -3.80
CA TYR A 12 -8.55 -7.85 -4.33
C TYR A 12 -10.05 -8.12 -4.26
N GLU A 13 -10.53 -8.95 -5.19
CA GLU A 13 -11.92 -9.38 -5.25
C GLU A 13 -12.17 -10.66 -4.45
N GLY A 14 -13.43 -10.89 -4.04
CA GLY A 14 -13.82 -12.02 -3.21
C GLY A 14 -13.28 -11.93 -1.78
N ASP A 15 -13.35 -13.03 -1.03
CA ASP A 15 -12.98 -13.05 0.39
C ASP A 15 -11.47 -13.20 0.62
N GLN A 16 -10.73 -13.71 -0.37
CA GLN A 16 -9.30 -13.99 -0.26
C GLN A 16 -8.55 -13.62 -1.53
N ALA A 17 -7.49 -12.81 -1.38
CA ALA A 17 -6.54 -12.54 -2.44
C ALA A 17 -5.88 -13.83 -2.96
N LYS A 18 -5.58 -13.88 -4.26
CA LYS A 18 -4.94 -15.02 -4.91
C LYS A 18 -3.57 -14.65 -5.44
N ILE A 19 -2.59 -15.54 -5.25
CA ILE A 19 -1.20 -15.31 -5.67
C ILE A 19 -1.09 -15.05 -7.18
N LYS A 20 -1.89 -15.75 -8.00
CA LYS A 20 -1.89 -15.59 -9.46
C LYS A 20 -2.27 -14.18 -9.94
N ASP A 21 -2.99 -13.43 -9.12
CA ASP A 21 -3.54 -12.11 -9.45
C ASP A 21 -2.66 -10.98 -8.88
N ILE A 22 -1.49 -11.30 -8.30
CA ILE A 22 -0.51 -10.32 -7.80
C ILE A 22 -0.22 -9.20 -8.82
N PRO A 23 0.00 -9.48 -10.12
CA PRO A 23 0.25 -8.42 -11.09
C PRO A 23 -0.85 -7.36 -11.14
N ASP A 24 -2.11 -7.79 -11.08
CA ASP A 24 -3.27 -6.90 -11.13
C ASP A 24 -3.40 -6.07 -9.85
N TYR A 25 -3.15 -6.69 -8.70
CA TYR A 25 -3.15 -6.00 -7.41
C TYR A 25 -2.08 -4.91 -7.33
N ILE A 26 -0.88 -5.20 -7.84
CA ILE A 26 0.22 -4.22 -7.92
C ILE A 26 -0.18 -3.07 -8.83
N LYS A 27 -0.69 -3.37 -10.03
CA LYS A 27 -1.15 -2.36 -10.98
C LYS A 27 -2.18 -1.43 -10.35
N LYS A 28 -3.20 -2.00 -9.71
CA LYS A 28 -4.25 -1.24 -9.01
C LYS A 28 -3.68 -0.36 -7.89
N ALA A 29 -2.78 -0.89 -7.07
CA ALA A 29 -2.16 -0.11 -6.01
C ALA A 29 -1.32 1.07 -6.53
N LEU A 30 -0.58 0.87 -7.63
CA LEU A 30 0.18 1.93 -8.29
C LEU A 30 -0.72 3.02 -8.87
N GLU A 31 -1.82 2.63 -9.52
CA GLU A 31 -2.81 3.58 -10.05
C GLU A 31 -3.45 4.42 -8.95
N LEU A 32 -3.81 3.80 -7.81
CA LEU A 32 -4.37 4.50 -6.66
C LEU A 32 -3.36 5.43 -5.98
N ALA A 33 -2.10 5.01 -5.89
CA ALA A 33 -1.05 5.78 -5.22
C ALA A 33 -0.61 7.03 -6.02
N GLY A 34 -0.62 6.96 -7.35
CA GLY A 34 -0.01 8.00 -8.18
C GLY A 34 1.51 8.14 -7.93
N GLU A 35 2.07 9.30 -8.23
CA GLU A 35 3.51 9.57 -8.09
C GLU A 35 3.79 10.69 -7.06
N GLY A 36 4.76 10.45 -6.16
CA GLY A 36 5.25 11.43 -5.19
C GLY A 36 4.32 11.71 -4.01
N ASN A 37 3.28 10.89 -3.80
CA ASN A 37 2.35 11.03 -2.69
C ASN A 37 2.82 10.28 -1.44
N GLU A 38 2.27 10.67 -0.28
CA GLU A 38 2.38 9.92 0.96
C GLU A 38 1.28 8.87 0.98
N ILE A 39 1.67 7.60 1.10
CA ILE A 39 0.73 6.49 1.00
C ILE A 39 0.55 5.84 2.36
N ILE A 40 -0.70 5.62 2.75
CA ILE A 40 -1.05 4.87 3.94
C ILE A 40 -1.75 3.58 3.51
N LEU A 41 -1.15 2.44 3.82
CA LEU A 41 -1.77 1.13 3.66
C LEU A 41 -2.49 0.74 4.95
N THR A 42 -3.75 0.34 4.84
CA THR A 42 -4.59 -0.06 5.98
C THR A 42 -5.51 -1.22 5.59
N GLY A 43 -6.35 -1.68 6.52
CA GLY A 43 -7.40 -2.65 6.26
C GLY A 43 -6.97 -4.12 6.33
N GLN A 44 -7.81 -4.99 5.79
CA GLN A 44 -7.58 -6.44 5.83
C GLN A 44 -6.87 -6.91 4.55
N GLY A 45 -5.82 -7.70 4.70
CA GLY A 45 -5.15 -8.36 3.59
C GLY A 45 -4.08 -9.32 4.09
N PRO A 46 -3.70 -10.33 3.29
CA PRO A 46 -2.62 -11.22 3.68
C PRO A 46 -1.28 -10.48 3.67
N ILE A 47 -0.38 -10.87 4.59
CA ILE A 47 0.93 -10.23 4.77
C ILE A 47 1.72 -10.18 3.46
N TRP A 48 1.71 -11.25 2.67
CA TRP A 48 2.44 -11.29 1.40
C TRP A 48 1.96 -10.22 0.40
N LEU A 49 0.69 -9.83 0.45
CA LEU A 49 0.15 -8.79 -0.44
C LEU A 49 0.64 -7.40 -0.01
N TYR A 50 0.64 -7.13 1.30
CA TYR A 50 1.28 -5.92 1.85
C TYR A 50 2.74 -5.82 1.42
N LEU A 51 3.52 -6.91 1.54
CA LEU A 51 4.94 -6.90 1.15
C LEU A 51 5.13 -6.62 -0.34
N LYS A 52 4.31 -7.23 -1.21
CA LYS A 52 4.38 -7.01 -2.66
C LYS A 52 4.02 -5.57 -3.03
N ILE A 53 2.95 -5.02 -2.45
CA ILE A 53 2.52 -3.65 -2.72
C ILE A 53 3.53 -2.65 -2.14
N ALA A 54 4.00 -2.82 -0.91
CA ALA A 54 4.99 -1.95 -0.31
C ALA A 54 6.28 -1.89 -1.14
N HIS A 55 6.74 -3.03 -1.65
CA HIS A 55 7.90 -3.07 -2.55
C HIS A 55 7.63 -2.34 -3.87
N ALA A 56 6.46 -2.53 -4.49
CA ALA A 56 6.11 -1.85 -5.74
C ALA A 56 5.95 -0.33 -5.58
N LEU A 57 5.47 0.12 -4.41
CA LEU A 57 5.35 1.53 -4.08
C LEU A 57 6.69 2.20 -3.73
N HIS A 58 7.72 1.42 -3.43
CA HIS A 58 9.05 1.95 -3.15
C HIS A 58 9.64 2.59 -4.42
N GLY A 59 9.92 3.89 -4.37
CA GLY A 59 10.32 4.69 -5.53
C GLY A 59 9.16 5.29 -6.32
N LYS A 60 7.91 5.08 -5.88
CA LYS A 60 6.71 5.75 -6.41
C LYS A 60 6.08 6.68 -5.39
N ALA A 61 5.94 6.22 -4.15
CA ALA A 61 5.55 7.05 -3.02
C ALA A 61 6.78 7.80 -2.45
N VAL A 62 6.57 9.02 -1.94
CA VAL A 62 7.61 9.72 -1.18
C VAL A 62 7.74 9.14 0.23
N LYS A 63 6.62 8.66 0.79
CA LYS A 63 6.54 8.07 2.12
C LYS A 63 5.49 6.96 2.11
N LEU A 64 5.75 5.88 2.84
CA LEU A 64 4.82 4.77 3.01
C LEU A 64 4.61 4.48 4.48
N ILE A 65 3.35 4.44 4.89
CA ILE A 65 2.92 4.18 6.27
C ILE A 65 2.02 2.94 6.26
N TYR A 66 2.21 2.06 7.23
CA TYR A 66 1.22 1.07 7.60
C TYR A 66 0.39 1.61 8.77
N ARG A 67 -0.94 1.62 8.62
CA ARG A 67 -1.88 2.06 9.66
C ARG A 67 -2.74 0.88 10.11
N SER A 68 -2.79 0.63 11.41
CA SER A 68 -3.71 -0.34 12.00
C SER A 68 -4.36 0.21 13.28
N PRO A 69 -5.55 -0.29 13.67
CA PRO A 69 -6.19 0.12 14.93
C PRO A 69 -5.36 -0.20 16.18
N VAL A 70 -4.43 -1.17 16.09
CA VAL A 70 -3.65 -1.65 17.23
C VAL A 70 -2.35 -0.87 17.38
N THR A 71 -1.66 -0.64 16.26
CA THR A 71 -0.33 -0.02 16.25
C THR A 71 -0.36 1.48 15.99
N GLY A 72 -1.49 2.02 15.50
CA GLY A 72 -1.50 3.31 14.85
C GLY A 72 -0.62 3.30 13.61
N ASP A 73 0.09 4.40 13.38
CA ASP A 73 0.95 4.60 12.22
C ASP A 73 2.35 4.08 12.45
N ILE A 74 2.79 3.23 11.53
CA ILE A 74 4.16 2.75 11.44
C ILE A 74 4.70 3.19 10.08
N VAL A 75 5.71 4.06 10.09
CA VAL A 75 6.43 4.43 8.87
C VAL A 75 7.21 3.21 8.39
N ILE A 76 6.95 2.77 7.15
CA ILE A 76 7.72 1.71 6.48
C ILE A 76 8.97 2.31 5.84
N PHE A 77 8.80 3.41 5.11
CA PHE A 77 9.90 4.22 4.58
C PHE A 77 9.48 5.68 4.46
N ASP A 78 10.48 6.56 4.48
CA ASP A 78 10.31 7.99 4.26
C ASP A 78 11.51 8.51 3.46
N HIS A 79 11.23 9.03 2.27
CA HIS A 79 12.21 9.67 1.38
C HIS A 79 12.01 11.20 1.36
N SER A 80 11.21 11.76 2.28
CA SER A 80 11.19 13.19 2.52
C SER A 80 12.59 13.66 2.94
N PRO A 81 13.16 14.70 2.29
CA PRO A 81 14.42 15.28 2.72
C PRO A 81 14.28 16.23 3.93
N TYR A 82 13.07 16.38 4.47
CA TYR A 82 12.72 17.27 5.59
C TYR A 82 11.99 16.51 6.69
#